data_AF-A0A8X8ZYF2-F1
#
_entry.id   AF-A0A8X8ZYF2-F1
#
_cell.length_a   1.000
_cell.length_b   1.000
_cell.length_c   1.000
_cell.angle_alpha   90.00
_cell.angle_beta   90.00
_cell.angle_gamma   90.00
#
_symmetry.space_group_name_H-M   'P 1'
#
loop_
_entity.id
_entity.type
_entity.pdbx_description
1 polymer ?
#
loop_
_entity_poly.entity_id
_entity_poly.type
_entity_poly.pdbx_seq_one_letter_code
_entity_poly.pdbx_strand_id
1 'polypeptide(L)'
;MGCGTIRITLESEKREKKSDLALVEERVWRTYYNGVKCGTATRMEFGDKEWKILKAVEPISMGAGVLPAVAAAADGDEEEVIYMRSKFERVVGSLDSEAFYMLNPDNNGTAPPELSIYLLRM
;
A
#
# COMPACT_ATOMS: atom_id res chain seq x y z
N MET A 1 -8.55 -15.11 16.94
CA MET A 1 -7.36 -15.43 16.12
C MET A 1 -6.63 -14.12 15.91
N GLY A 2 -5.56 -13.84 16.65
CA GLY A 2 -4.81 -12.61 16.48
C GLY A 2 -3.94 -12.74 15.23
N CYS A 3 -4.34 -12.12 14.12
CA CYS A 3 -3.43 -11.90 13.00
C CYS A 3 -2.29 -11.01 13.53
N GLY A 4 -1.06 -11.51 13.54
CA GLY A 4 0.09 -10.73 13.99
C GLY A 4 0.26 -9.48 13.12
N THR A 5 0.73 -8.38 13.70
CA THR A 5 0.98 -7.11 12.99
C THR A 5 1.80 -7.35 11.72
N ILE A 6 1.19 -7.07 10.56
CA ILE A 6 1.84 -7.12 9.26
C ILE A 6 2.68 -5.86 9.08
N ARG A 7 3.95 -6.04 8.71
CA ARG A 7 4.89 -4.95 8.41
C ARG A 7 5.44 -5.15 7.01
N ILE A 8 5.18 -4.20 6.14
CA ILE A 8 5.74 -4.16 4.80
C ILE A 8 6.79 -3.05 4.78
N THR A 9 8.02 -3.38 4.40
CA THR A 9 9.08 -2.38 4.19
C THR A 9 9.46 -2.37 2.73
N LEU A 10 9.47 -1.18 2.13
CA LEU A 10 9.91 -0.90 0.78
C LEU A 10 11.19 -0.07 0.87
N GLU A 11 12.31 -0.68 0.48
CA GLU A 11 13.62 -0.05 0.50
C GLU A 11 14.08 0.30 -0.92
N SER A 12 14.42 1.56 -1.16
CA SER A 12 15.08 2.00 -2.39
C SER A 12 16.52 2.39 -2.09
N GLU A 13 17.39 2.26 -3.09
CA GLU A 13 18.78 2.70 -2.96
C GLU A 13 18.87 4.22 -3.09
N LYS A 14 19.74 4.84 -2.30
CA LYS A 14 20.09 6.24 -2.46
C LYS A 14 20.69 6.46 -3.83
N ARG A 15 20.13 7.45 -4.54
CA ARG A 15 20.73 7.97 -5.75
C ARG A 15 21.93 8.83 -5.37
N GLU A 16 23.04 8.70 -6.10
CA GLU A 16 24.27 9.48 -5.87
C GLU A 16 24.06 10.99 -6.03
N LYS A 17 23.01 11.40 -6.75
CA LYS A 17 22.57 12.79 -6.85
C LYS A 17 21.36 13.00 -5.97
N LYS A 18 21.31 14.10 -5.21
CA LYS A 18 20.10 14.55 -4.49
C LYS A 18 18.94 14.52 -5.48
N SER A 19 18.03 13.56 -5.32
CA SER A 19 16.79 13.55 -6.06
C SER A 19 15.78 14.36 -5.27
N ASP A 20 15.29 15.44 -5.85
CA ASP A 20 14.13 16.19 -5.34
C ASP A 20 12.81 15.40 -5.51
N LEU A 21 12.89 14.15 -5.98
CA LEU A 21 11.77 13.23 -6.11
C LEU A 21 11.27 12.80 -4.73
N ALA A 22 9.96 12.89 -4.54
CA ALA A 22 9.33 12.43 -3.32
C ALA A 22 9.57 10.93 -3.13
N LEU A 23 9.63 10.47 -1.88
CA LEU A 23 9.94 9.06 -1.60
C LEU A 23 8.94 8.11 -2.26
N VAL A 24 7.66 8.48 -2.28
CA VAL A 24 6.58 7.75 -2.95
C VAL A 24 6.70 7.68 -4.49
N GLU A 25 7.55 8.50 -5.10
CA GLU A 25 7.78 8.53 -6.55
C GLU A 25 8.90 7.59 -7.00
N GLU A 26 9.59 6.91 -6.08
CA GLU A 26 10.59 5.93 -6.46
C GLU A 26 9.97 4.76 -7.23
N ARG A 27 10.65 4.37 -8.31
CA ARG A 27 10.14 3.38 -9.26
C ARG A 27 10.37 1.95 -8.80
N VAL A 28 11.49 1.68 -8.13
CA VAL A 28 11.91 0.31 -7.77
C VAL A 28 12.22 0.25 -6.29
N TRP A 29 11.70 -0.81 -5.66
CA TRP A 29 11.78 -1.07 -4.24
C TRP A 29 12.19 -2.52 -4.00
N ARG A 30 12.98 -2.76 -2.96
CA ARG A 30 13.14 -4.07 -2.34
C ARG A 30 12.08 -4.21 -1.27
N THR A 31 11.35 -5.31 -1.31
CA THR A 31 10.22 -5.54 -0.43
C THR A 31 10.61 -6.51 0.67
N TYR A 32 10.27 -6.16 1.90
CA TYR A 32 10.39 -7.02 3.07
C TYR A 32 9.03 -7.17 3.71
N TYR A 33 8.70 -8.40 4.09
CA TYR A 33 7.53 -8.73 4.88
C TYR A 33 7.99 -9.20 6.26
N ASN A 34 7.60 -8.48 7.30
CA ASN A 34 8.00 -8.77 8.69
C ASN A 34 9.52 -8.96 8.86
N GLY A 35 10.32 -8.18 8.12
CA GLY A 35 11.78 -8.24 8.13
C GLY A 35 12.40 -9.30 7.20
N VAL A 36 11.59 -10.16 6.56
CA VAL A 36 12.07 -11.15 5.59
C VAL A 36 12.01 -10.56 4.19
N LYS A 37 13.11 -10.63 3.43
CA LYS A 37 13.15 -10.17 2.04
C LYS A 37 12.25 -11.04 1.17
N CYS A 38 11.27 -10.43 0.51
CA CYS A 38 10.28 -11.12 -0.32
C CYS A 38 10.47 -10.89 -1.83
N GLY A 39 11.25 -9.89 -2.23
CA GLY A 39 11.53 -9.62 -3.65
C GLY A 39 11.64 -8.14 -3.97
N THR A 40 11.16 -7.77 -5.16
CA THR A 40 11.15 -6.38 -5.64
C THR A 40 9.74 -5.93 -5.96
N ALA A 41 9.40 -4.69 -5.61
CA ALA A 41 8.19 -4.03 -6.07
C ALA A 41 8.54 -2.90 -7.04
N THR A 42 7.70 -2.71 -8.05
CA THR A 42 7.83 -1.62 -9.01
C THR A 42 6.59 -0.73 -8.90
N ARG A 43 6.79 0.58 -8.88
CA ARG A 43 5.69 1.54 -9.00
C ARG A 43 5.00 1.32 -10.33
N MET A 44 3.72 1.01 -10.29
CA MET A 44 2.87 0.91 -11.48
C MET A 44 2.19 2.24 -11.76
N GLU A 45 2.01 2.54 -13.05
CA GLU A 45 1.11 3.60 -13.47
C GLU A 45 -0.31 3.04 -13.56
N PHE A 46 -1.28 3.81 -13.11
CA PHE A 46 -2.68 3.41 -13.15
C PHE A 46 -3.21 3.49 -14.58
N GLY A 47 -3.69 2.37 -15.11
CA GLY A 47 -4.42 2.35 -16.37
C GLY A 47 -5.94 2.51 -16.16
N ASP A 48 -6.69 2.37 -17.24
CA ASP A 48 -8.16 2.46 -17.22
C ASP A 48 -8.78 1.38 -16.31
N LYS A 49 -8.17 0.19 -16.25
CA LYS A 49 -8.62 -0.92 -15.41
C LYS A 49 -8.51 -0.58 -13.93
N GLU A 50 -7.35 -0.12 -13.48
CA GLU A 50 -7.15 0.26 -12.08
C GLU A 50 -8.03 1.46 -11.70
N TRP A 51 -8.24 2.40 -12.62
CA TRP A 51 -9.14 3.53 -12.39
C TRP A 51 -10.58 3.10 -12.16
N LYS A 52 -11.10 2.12 -12.94
CA LYS A 52 -12.43 1.54 -12.72
C LYS A 52 -12.54 0.89 -11.34
N ILE A 53 -11.52 0.14 -10.91
CA ILE A 53 -11.47 -0.47 -9.57
C ILE A 53 -11.49 0.61 -8.49
N LEU A 54 -10.65 1.65 -8.61
CA LEU A 54 -10.60 2.77 -7.67
C LEU A 54 -11.94 3.51 -7.59
N LYS A 55 -12.62 3.68 -8.72
CA LYS A 55 -13.97 4.27 -8.77
C LYS A 55 -15.04 3.38 -8.13
N ALA A 56 -14.95 2.06 -8.31
CA ALA A 56 -15.88 1.13 -7.68
C ALA A 56 -15.74 1.09 -6.15
N VAL A 57 -14.51 1.24 -5.62
CA VAL A 57 -14.30 1.31 -4.17
C VAL A 57 -14.51 2.69 -3.58
N GLU A 58 -14.59 3.77 -4.38
CA GLU A 58 -14.75 5.17 -3.97
C GLU A 58 -15.85 5.42 -2.90
N PRO A 59 -17.07 4.83 -2.98
CA PRO A 59 -18.11 5.03 -1.97
C PRO A 59 -17.88 4.27 -0.64
N ILE A 60 -16.92 3.34 -0.60
CA ILE A 60 -16.72 2.43 0.52
C ILE A 60 -15.81 3.10 1.54
N SER A 61 -16.25 3.34 2.78
CA SER A 61 -15.40 4.09 3.73
C SER A 61 -14.29 3.24 4.34
N MET A 62 -14.62 2.02 4.79
CA MET A 62 -13.70 1.06 5.41
C MET A 62 -14.21 -0.37 5.20
N GLY A 63 -13.33 -1.37 5.29
CA GLY A 63 -13.68 -2.79 5.24
C GLY A 63 -12.91 -3.57 4.18
N ALA A 64 -13.25 -4.84 4.01
CA ALA A 64 -12.75 -5.69 2.94
C ALA A 64 -13.93 -6.32 2.18
N GLY A 65 -13.74 -6.62 0.91
CA GLY A 65 -14.79 -7.21 0.09
C GLY A 65 -14.27 -7.69 -1.25
N VAL A 66 -15.19 -8.15 -2.07
CA VAL A 66 -14.91 -8.62 -3.44
C VAL A 66 -15.70 -7.73 -4.39
N LEU A 67 -15.01 -7.12 -5.36
CA LEU A 67 -15.66 -6.44 -6.45
C LEU A 67 -16.06 -7.46 -7.52
N PRO A 68 -17.30 -7.40 -8.03
CA PRO A 68 -17.74 -8.27 -9.10
C PRO A 68 -16.93 -7.97 -10.37
N ALA A 69 -16.66 -9.02 -11.16
CA ALA A 69 -15.86 -8.99 -12.39
C ALA A 69 -16.25 -7.85 -13.37
N VAL A 70 -17.51 -7.45 -13.40
CA VAL A 70 -18.04 -6.38 -14.26
C VAL A 70 -17.41 -5.00 -13.98
N ALA A 71 -16.94 -4.75 -12.75
CA ALA A 71 -16.19 -3.54 -12.39
C ALA A 71 -14.68 -3.64 -12.70
N ALA A 72 -14.17 -4.87 -12.86
CA ALA A 72 -12.76 -5.18 -13.14
C ALA A 72 -12.48 -5.44 -14.64
N ALA A 73 -13.53 -5.61 -15.46
CA ALA A 73 -13.41 -5.99 -16.86
C ALA A 73 -13.01 -4.81 -17.76
N ALA A 74 -11.88 -4.99 -18.45
CA ALA A 74 -11.58 -4.32 -19.70
C ALA A 74 -11.43 -5.29 -20.88
N ASP A 75 -11.21 -6.60 -20.66
CA ASP A 75 -10.96 -7.53 -21.77
C ASP A 75 -11.13 -9.02 -21.38
N GLY A 76 -12.35 -9.47 -21.09
CA GLY A 76 -12.68 -10.91 -21.02
C GLY A 76 -12.16 -11.71 -19.81
N ASP A 77 -11.30 -11.16 -18.95
CA ASP A 77 -10.89 -11.82 -17.70
C ASP A 77 -11.88 -11.51 -16.58
N GLU A 78 -12.78 -12.46 -16.30
CA GLU A 78 -13.74 -12.42 -15.19
C GLU A 78 -13.06 -12.70 -13.83
N GLU A 79 -12.01 -11.95 -13.49
CA GLU A 79 -11.30 -12.14 -12.23
C GLU A 79 -11.91 -11.28 -11.13
N GLU A 80 -12.41 -11.93 -10.07
CA GLU A 80 -12.90 -11.27 -8.87
C GLU A 80 -11.79 -10.47 -8.19
N VAL A 81 -11.99 -9.16 -7.99
CA VAL A 81 -10.99 -8.31 -7.34
C VAL A 81 -11.30 -8.22 -5.85
N ILE A 82 -10.44 -8.82 -5.03
CA ILE A 82 -10.52 -8.68 -3.57
C ILE A 82 -9.84 -7.35 -3.19
N TYR A 83 -10.53 -6.53 -2.40
CA TYR A 83 -10.01 -5.24 -1.93
C TYR A 83 -10.14 -5.11 -0.41
N MET A 84 -9.27 -4.26 0.13
CA MET A 84 -9.37 -3.75 1.51
C MET A 84 -9.23 -2.23 1.46
N ARG A 85 -10.11 -1.53 2.16
CA ARG A 85 -10.05 -0.08 2.35
C ARG A 85 -10.02 0.23 3.83
N SER A 86 -9.08 1.08 4.22
CA SER A 86 -8.96 1.57 5.58
C SER A 86 -8.37 2.97 5.57
N LYS A 87 -8.48 3.67 6.70
CA LYS A 87 -7.81 4.96 6.90
C LYS A 87 -6.37 4.69 7.34
N PHE A 88 -5.43 5.41 6.75
CA PHE A 88 -4.03 5.35 7.15
C PHE A 88 -3.58 6.67 7.74
N GLU A 89 -2.79 6.60 8.80
CA GLU A 89 -2.00 7.72 9.29
C GLU A 89 -0.65 7.73 8.58
N ARG A 90 -0.35 8.84 7.90
CA ARG A 90 0.94 9.05 7.24
C ARG A 90 1.85 9.83 8.17
N VAL A 91 3.03 9.28 8.45
CA VAL A 91 4.08 9.91 9.25
C VAL A 91 5.33 10.08 8.37
N VAL A 92 5.76 11.32 8.19
CA VAL A 92 6.97 11.66 7.43
C VAL A 92 8.11 11.87 8.41
N GLY A 93 9.10 10.99 8.39
CA GLY A 93 10.28 11.10 9.24
C GLY A 93 11.36 12.01 8.65
N SER A 94 11.66 11.82 7.36
CA SER A 94 12.63 12.63 6.61
C SER A 94 12.33 12.57 5.11
N LEU A 95 13.18 13.22 4.29
CA LEU A 95 13.14 13.08 2.82
C LEU A 95 13.31 11.64 2.34
N ASP A 96 13.90 10.78 3.18
CA ASP A 96 14.24 9.40 2.87
C ASP A 96 13.41 8.39 3.70
N SER A 97 12.45 8.85 4.52
CA SER A 97 11.67 7.96 5.37
C SER A 97 10.22 8.42 5.54
N GLU A 98 9.29 7.54 5.18
CA GLU A 98 7.85 7.70 5.40
C GLU A 98 7.24 6.41 5.92
N ALA A 99 6.20 6.52 6.74
CA ALA A 99 5.44 5.39 7.25
C ALA A 99 3.93 5.62 7.12
N PHE A 100 3.20 4.53 6.88
CA PHE A 100 1.74 4.49 6.85
C PHE A 100 1.25 3.46 7.86
N TYR A 101 0.45 3.90 8.81
CA TYR A 101 -0.14 3.04 9.83
C TYR A 101 -1.63 2.87 9.56
N MET A 102 -2.09 1.63 9.41
CA MET A 102 -3.52 1.36 9.27
C MET A 102 -4.23 1.69 10.60
N LEU A 103 -5.20 2.58 10.55
CA LEU A 103 -6.00 2.96 11.69
C LEU A 103 -7.17 1.99 11.82
N ASN A 104 -7.31 1.37 12.98
CA ASN A 104 -8.49 0.58 13.31
C ASN A 104 -9.46 1.43 14.13
N PRO A 105 -10.72 1.58 13.70
CA PRO A 105 -11.71 2.37 14.44
C PRO A 105 -11.94 1.84 15.86
N ASP A 106 -11.76 0.53 16.06
CA ASP A 106 -12.02 -0.15 17.34
C ASP A 106 -10.87 0.01 18.35
N ASN A 107 -9.67 0.42 17.92
CA ASN A 107 -8.47 0.31 18.75
C ASN A 107 -8.10 1.57 19.54
N ASN A 108 -8.86 2.67 19.39
CA ASN A 108 -8.68 3.95 20.10
C ASN A 108 -7.21 4.43 20.23
N GLY A 109 -6.32 4.02 19.32
CA GLY A 109 -4.88 4.28 19.36
C GLY A 109 -4.07 3.54 20.43
N THR A 110 -4.69 2.61 21.18
CA THR A 110 -4.02 1.90 22.30
C THR A 110 -3.34 0.61 21.88
N ALA A 111 -3.78 0.00 20.77
CA ALA A 111 -3.15 -1.21 20.22
C ALA A 111 -2.27 -0.87 19.00
N PRO A 112 -1.20 -1.65 18.75
CA PRO A 112 -0.39 -1.52 17.54
C PRO A 112 -1.25 -1.63 16.27
N PRO A 113 -0.92 -0.91 15.19
CA PRO A 113 -1.57 -1.10 13.89
C PRO A 113 -1.48 -2.55 13.45
N GLU A 114 -2.56 -3.07 12.85
CA GLU A 114 -2.55 -4.43 12.27
C GLU A 114 -1.72 -4.50 10.98
N LEU A 115 -1.62 -3.38 10.26
CA LEU A 115 -0.78 -3.22 9.08
C LEU A 115 0.02 -1.92 9.18
N SER A 116 1.33 -2.02 8.95
CA SER A 116 2.24 -0.88 8.82
C SER A 116 3.05 -1.00 7.53
N ILE A 117 3.20 0.10 6.81
CA ILE A 117 3.98 0.18 5.58
C ILE A 117 5.08 1.23 5.77
N TYR A 118 6.33 0.85 5.53
CA TYR A 118 7.49 1.73 5.65
C TYR A 118 8.14 1.91 4.30
N LEU A 119 8.39 3.15 3.91
CA LEU A 119 9.18 3.50 2.74
C LEU A 119 10.50 4.08 3.24
N LEU A 120 11.61 3.52 2.77
CA LEU A 120 12.96 3.92 3.17
C LEU A 120 13.82 4.08 1.93
N ARG A 121 14.59 5.16 1.86
CA ARG A 121 15.69 5.34 0.89
C ARG A 121 17.01 5.26 1.64
N MET A 122 17.79 4.21 1.40
CA MET A 122 19.06 3.95 2.11
C MET A 122 20.28 4.31 1.30
#